data_AF-A0A817LIR8-F1
#
_entry.id   AF-A0A817LIR8-F1
#
_cell.length_a   1.000
_cell.length_b   1.000
_cell.length_c   1.000
_cell.angle_alpha   90.00
_cell.angle_beta   90.00
_cell.angle_gamma   90.00
#
_symmetry.space_group_name_H-M   'P 1'
#
loop_
_entity.id
_entity.type
_entity.pdbx_description
1 polymer ?
#
loop_
_entity_poly.entity_id
_entity_poly.type
_entity_poly.pdbx_seq_one_letter_code
_entity_poly.pdbx_strand_id
1 'polypeptide(L)'
;RAAHDLDISRSSIRRIMKELNFKPYKPRLLQALNEDDPDRRLEFSQWVLDSIRGNPIILDRILWTDAAIFQTNVRVNRHNCVYWSDTNPHFIIEQELNVSRVIVRGGIWSNGVVDPFFFEDNVTSQIYLQMYKMLKDRKEYM
;
A
#
# COMPACT_ATOMS: atom_id res chain seq x y z
N ARG A 1 14.10 -18.81 -9.44
CA ARG A 1 13.09 -19.88 -9.50
C ARG A 1 13.26 -20.67 -10.78
N ALA A 2 12.63 -20.33 -11.91
CA ALA A 2 12.69 -21.16 -13.13
C ALA A 2 14.10 -21.66 -13.57
N ALA A 3 15.13 -20.80 -13.52
CA ALA A 3 16.51 -21.21 -13.85
C ALA A 3 17.08 -22.29 -12.91
N HIS A 4 16.77 -22.17 -11.63
CA HIS A 4 17.17 -23.12 -10.60
C HIS A 4 16.30 -24.38 -10.65
N ASP A 5 14.98 -24.22 -10.83
CA ASP A 5 14.02 -25.32 -10.78
C ASP A 5 14.11 -26.23 -12.01
N LEU A 6 14.50 -25.68 -13.16
CA LEU A 6 14.67 -26.41 -14.43
C LEU A 6 16.13 -26.75 -14.73
N ASP A 7 17.08 -26.33 -13.88
CA ASP A 7 18.53 -26.44 -14.12
C ASP A 7 18.97 -25.87 -15.49
N ILE A 8 18.41 -24.72 -15.86
CA ILE A 8 18.70 -24.03 -17.13
C ILE A 8 19.25 -22.63 -16.83
N SER A 9 20.25 -22.20 -17.60
CA SER A 9 20.79 -20.85 -17.47
C SER A 9 19.71 -19.76 -17.67
N ARG A 10 19.84 -18.64 -16.95
CA ARG A 10 18.91 -17.51 -17.05
C ARG A 10 18.82 -16.94 -18.48
N SER A 11 19.91 -17.00 -19.24
CA SER A 11 19.97 -16.55 -20.63
C SER A 11 19.15 -17.45 -21.55
N SER A 12 19.26 -18.78 -21.37
CA SER A 12 18.46 -19.75 -22.13
C SER A 12 16.97 -19.60 -21.85
N ILE A 13 16.56 -19.41 -20.59
CA ILE A 13 15.15 -19.16 -20.25
C ILE A 13 14.65 -17.87 -20.90
N ARG A 14 15.44 -16.78 -20.90
CA ARG A 14 15.06 -15.54 -21.60
C ARG A 14 14.87 -15.74 -23.10
N ARG A 15 15.72 -16.54 -23.74
CA ARG A 15 15.59 -16.86 -25.16
C ARG A 15 14.31 -17.66 -25.43
N ILE A 16 14.04 -18.70 -24.65
CA ILE A 16 12.84 -19.52 -24.77
C ILE A 16 11.58 -18.67 -24.57
N MET A 17 11.53 -17.83 -23.54
CA MET A 17 10.37 -16.93 -23.32
C MET A 17 10.15 -15.98 -24.49
N LYS A 18 11.22 -15.50 -25.14
CA LYS A 18 11.13 -14.64 -26.32
C LYS A 18 10.62 -15.41 -27.53
N GLU A 19 11.10 -16.63 -27.76
CA GLU A 19 10.63 -17.52 -28.84
C GLU A 19 9.15 -17.88 -28.68
N LEU A 20 8.70 -18.09 -27.44
CA LEU A 20 7.29 -18.36 -27.10
C LEU A 20 6.42 -17.08 -27.07
N ASN A 21 6.98 -15.90 -27.36
CA ASN A 21 6.28 -14.61 -27.31
C ASN A 21 5.62 -14.30 -25.95
N PHE A 22 6.22 -14.76 -24.85
CA PHE A 22 5.69 -14.51 -23.52
C PHE A 22 5.91 -13.07 -23.09
N LYS A 23 4.88 -12.50 -22.45
CA LYS A 23 4.85 -11.14 -21.92
C LYS A 23 4.87 -11.18 -20.39
N PRO A 24 5.49 -10.19 -19.74
CA PRO A 24 5.49 -10.08 -18.29
C PRO A 24 4.16 -9.52 -17.79
N TYR A 25 3.54 -10.22 -16.84
CA TYR A 25 2.33 -9.82 -16.14
C TYR A 25 2.63 -9.67 -14.65
N LYS A 26 2.32 -8.49 -14.10
CA LYS A 26 2.38 -8.21 -12.66
C LYS A 26 0.97 -8.24 -12.08
N PRO A 27 0.73 -8.98 -10.97
CA PRO A 27 -0.53 -8.92 -10.26
C PRO A 27 -0.85 -7.48 -9.86
N ARG A 28 -2.03 -7.00 -10.23
CA ARG A 28 -2.52 -5.68 -9.81
C ARG A 28 -3.48 -5.85 -8.65
N LEU A 29 -3.30 -5.05 -7.60
CA LEU A 29 -4.38 -4.83 -6.64
C LEU A 29 -5.33 -3.83 -7.29
N LEU A 30 -6.57 -4.25 -7.55
CA LEU A 30 -7.62 -3.34 -7.96
C LEU A 30 -8.53 -3.12 -6.76
N GLN A 31 -8.66 -1.87 -6.33
CA GLN A 31 -9.77 -1.48 -5.48
C GLN A 31 -10.97 -1.27 -6.38
N ALA A 32 -12.09 -1.91 -6.07
CA ALA A 32 -13.34 -1.63 -6.75
C ALA A 32 -13.77 -0.20 -6.37
N LEU A 33 -13.93 0.65 -7.39
CA LEU A 33 -14.52 1.97 -7.23
C LEU A 33 -16.03 1.83 -7.41
N ASN A 34 -16.79 2.48 -6.55
CA ASN A 34 -18.22 2.68 -6.73
C ASN A 34 -18.48 3.74 -7.82
N GLU A 35 -19.70 3.75 -8.35
CA GLU A 35 -20.12 4.69 -9.40
C GLU A 35 -19.91 6.16 -9.01
N ASP A 36 -20.13 6.49 -7.73
CA ASP A 36 -19.97 7.85 -7.16
C ASP A 36 -18.52 8.23 -6.86
N ASP A 37 -17.59 7.28 -6.77
CA ASP A 37 -16.22 7.56 -6.31
C ASP A 37 -15.46 8.55 -7.20
N PRO A 38 -15.57 8.53 -8.55
CA PRO A 38 -14.95 9.53 -9.41
C PRO A 38 -15.39 10.96 -9.08
N ASP A 39 -16.70 11.18 -8.89
CA ASP A 39 -17.26 12.50 -8.64
C ASP A 39 -16.83 13.04 -7.27
N ARG A 40 -16.90 12.20 -6.23
CA ARG A 40 -16.44 12.56 -4.88
C ARG A 40 -14.96 12.89 -4.83
N ARG A 41 -14.14 12.15 -5.60
CA ARG A 41 -12.70 12.42 -5.70
C ARG A 41 -12.41 13.72 -6.42
N LEU A 42 -13.17 14.05 -7.46
CA LEU A 42 -13.04 15.33 -8.17
C LEU A 42 -13.44 16.51 -7.26
N GLU A 43 -14.57 16.39 -6.57
CA GLU A 43 -15.04 17.40 -5.62
C GLU A 43 -14.00 17.64 -4.51
N PHE A 44 -13.50 16.58 -3.88
CA PHE A 44 -12.44 16.70 -2.88
C PHE A 44 -11.18 17.37 -3.45
N SER A 45 -10.76 16.97 -4.66
CA SER A 45 -9.57 17.54 -5.29
C SER A 45 -9.74 19.05 -5.55
N GLN A 46 -10.91 19.46 -6.03
CA GLN A 46 -11.23 20.87 -6.26
C GLN A 46 -11.25 21.65 -4.95
N TRP A 47 -11.87 21.09 -3.90
CA TRP A 47 -11.90 21.70 -2.57
C TRP A 47 -10.50 21.89 -1.98
N VAL A 48 -9.61 20.89 -2.11
CA VAL A 48 -8.21 21.01 -1.65
C VAL A 48 -7.49 22.12 -2.42
N LEU A 49 -7.64 22.17 -3.74
CA LEU A 49 -7.00 23.20 -4.58
C LEU A 49 -7.45 24.61 -4.20
N ASP A 50 -8.75 24.81 -3.97
CA ASP A 50 -9.28 26.11 -3.58
C ASP A 50 -8.88 26.49 -2.14
N SER A 51 -8.78 25.52 -1.25
CA SER A 51 -8.26 25.71 0.10
C SER A 51 -6.79 26.17 0.10
N ILE A 52 -5.96 25.57 -0.76
CA ILE A 52 -4.55 25.97 -0.95
C ILE A 52 -4.45 27.37 -1.54
N ARG A 53 -5.30 27.72 -2.52
CA ARG A 53 -5.34 29.07 -3.11
C ARG A 53 -5.73 30.13 -2.10
N GLY A 54 -6.70 29.83 -1.22
CA GLY A 54 -7.16 30.74 -0.17
C GLY A 54 -6.19 30.86 1.00
N ASN A 55 -5.45 29.79 1.33
CA ASN A 55 -4.43 29.79 2.36
C ASN A 55 -3.31 28.77 2.03
N PRO A 56 -2.18 29.23 1.46
CA PRO A 56 -1.08 28.35 1.07
C PRO A 56 -0.47 27.54 2.23
N ILE A 57 -0.58 28.05 3.47
CA ILE A 57 -0.01 27.42 4.67
C ILE A 57 -0.86 26.21 5.14
N ILE A 58 -2.02 25.95 4.52
CA ILE A 58 -2.89 24.86 4.94
C ILE A 58 -2.18 23.50 4.90
N LEU A 59 -1.32 23.26 3.91
CA LEU A 59 -0.57 22.02 3.77
C LEU A 59 0.38 21.79 4.95
N ASP A 60 0.91 22.85 5.53
CA ASP A 60 1.81 22.78 6.69
C ASP A 60 1.09 22.43 8.00
N ARG A 61 -0.24 22.48 7.99
CA ARG A 61 -1.09 22.19 9.15
C ARG A 61 -1.81 20.85 9.03
N ILE A 62 -1.60 20.10 7.95
CA ILE A 62 -2.20 18.79 7.75
C ILE A 62 -1.24 17.72 8.28
N LEU A 63 -1.73 16.96 9.25
CA LEU A 63 -1.13 15.70 9.67
C LEU A 63 -1.75 14.55 8.87
N TRP A 64 -0.97 13.99 7.95
CA TRP A 64 -1.35 12.82 7.17
C TRP A 64 -1.08 11.57 8.00
N THR A 65 -2.06 10.69 8.14
CA THR A 65 -1.89 9.44 8.91
C THR A 65 -2.39 8.26 8.10
N ASP A 66 -1.75 7.10 8.27
CA ASP A 66 -2.19 5.85 7.66
C ASP A 66 -1.77 4.65 8.53
N ALA A 67 -2.35 3.49 8.25
CA ALA A 67 -2.03 2.22 8.88
C ALA A 67 -1.41 1.24 7.87
N ALA A 68 -0.30 0.63 8.25
CA ALA A 68 0.30 -0.49 7.52
C ALA A 68 0.23 -1.77 8.36
N ILE A 69 -0.01 -2.91 7.69
CA ILE A 69 -0.03 -4.23 8.33
C ILE A 69 1.25 -4.97 7.95
N PHE A 70 2.07 -5.29 8.96
CA PHE A 70 3.25 -6.12 8.83
C PHE A 70 2.93 -7.54 9.29
N GLN A 71 3.37 -8.54 8.52
CA GLN A 71 3.15 -9.95 8.83
C GLN A 71 4.48 -10.68 8.73
N THR A 72 4.67 -11.71 9.56
CA THR A 72 5.91 -12.49 9.60
C THR A 72 6.02 -13.53 8.50
N ASN A 73 4.93 -13.81 7.77
CA ASN A 73 4.99 -14.68 6.60
C ASN A 73 5.63 -13.97 5.40
N VAL A 74 6.28 -14.74 4.54
CA VAL A 74 6.79 -14.25 3.26
C VAL A 74 5.59 -14.04 2.34
N ARG A 75 4.90 -12.91 2.49
CA ARG A 75 3.92 -12.45 1.50
C ARG A 75 4.58 -12.49 0.13
N VAL A 76 3.81 -12.89 -0.90
CA VAL A 76 4.20 -12.62 -2.28
C VAL A 76 4.34 -11.10 -2.42
N ASN A 77 5.58 -10.61 -2.43
CA ASN A 77 5.84 -9.22 -2.75
C ASN A 77 5.45 -9.04 -4.22
N ARG A 78 4.30 -8.41 -4.46
CA ARG A 78 3.73 -8.22 -5.80
C ARG A 78 4.68 -7.45 -6.72
N HIS A 79 5.55 -6.60 -6.16
CA HIS A 79 6.58 -5.90 -6.93
C HIS A 79 7.62 -6.87 -7.52
N ASN A 80 7.88 -7.98 -6.83
CA ASN A 80 8.79 -9.05 -7.25
C ASN A 80 8.07 -10.24 -7.89
N CYS A 81 6.75 -10.16 -8.04
CA CYS A 81 5.93 -11.21 -8.63
C CYS A 81 5.65 -10.89 -10.10
N VAL A 82 6.37 -11.54 -11.01
CA VAL A 82 6.19 -11.39 -12.46
C VAL A 82 5.95 -12.77 -13.05
N TYR A 83 4.81 -12.91 -13.73
CA TYR A 83 4.45 -14.09 -14.50
C TYR A 83 4.75 -13.85 -15.96
N TRP A 84 5.25 -14.86 -16.65
CA TRP A 84 5.51 -14.80 -18.09
C TRP A 84 4.53 -15.74 -18.77
N SER A 85 3.71 -15.20 -19.67
CA SER A 85 2.65 -15.94 -20.37
C SER A 85 2.38 -15.31 -21.72
N ASP A 86 1.83 -16.05 -22.68
CA ASP A 86 1.40 -15.55 -23.98
C ASP A 86 0.09 -14.72 -23.88
N THR A 87 -0.77 -15.11 -22.96
CA THR A 87 -2.05 -14.49 -22.63
C THR A 87 -2.09 -14.04 -21.16
N ASN A 88 -2.93 -13.07 -20.82
CA ASN A 88 -3.07 -12.61 -19.44
C ASN A 88 -3.70 -13.73 -18.59
N PRO A 89 -2.98 -14.29 -17.61
CA PRO A 89 -3.46 -15.44 -16.85
C PRO A 89 -4.50 -15.09 -15.77
N HIS A 90 -4.80 -13.80 -15.56
CA HIS A 90 -5.77 -13.34 -14.55
C HIS A 90 -5.55 -13.97 -13.16
N PHE A 91 -4.29 -14.14 -12.74
CA PHE A 91 -3.95 -14.81 -11.49
C PHE A 91 -4.61 -14.15 -10.27
N ILE A 92 -5.31 -14.96 -9.49
CA ILE A 92 -5.79 -14.64 -8.16
C ILE A 92 -4.80 -15.27 -7.19
N ILE A 93 -4.25 -14.44 -6.28
CA ILE A 93 -3.36 -14.91 -5.22
C ILE A 93 -4.18 -15.02 -3.95
N GLU A 94 -4.41 -16.26 -3.51
CA GLU A 94 -5.02 -16.53 -2.21
C GLU A 94 -4.04 -16.16 -1.09
N GLN A 95 -4.58 -15.65 0.01
CA GLN A 95 -3.80 -15.20 1.16
C GLN A 95 -4.32 -15.86 2.43
N GLU A 96 -3.43 -16.49 3.18
CA GLU A 96 -3.74 -16.97 4.53
C GLU A 96 -4.08 -15.81 5.46
N LEU A 97 -5.22 -15.91 6.13
CA LEU A 97 -5.75 -14.87 7.01
C LEU A 97 -5.23 -14.98 8.45
N ASN A 98 -4.82 -16.18 8.89
CA ASN A 98 -4.44 -16.50 10.27
C ASN A 98 -2.93 -16.40 10.52
N VAL A 99 -2.35 -15.25 10.19
CA VAL A 99 -0.91 -15.01 10.35
C VAL A 99 -0.70 -13.91 11.37
N SER A 100 0.26 -14.11 12.29
CA SER A 100 0.68 -13.09 13.23
C SER A 100 1.01 -11.79 12.49
N ARG A 101 0.42 -10.70 12.97
CA ARG A 101 0.48 -9.39 12.33
C ARG A 101 0.67 -8.29 13.36
N VAL A 102 1.38 -7.25 12.96
CA VAL A 102 1.47 -6.00 13.70
C VAL A 102 0.89 -4.92 12.81
N ILE A 103 -0.07 -4.17 13.34
CA ILE A 103 -0.61 -2.99 12.69
C ILE A 103 0.21 -1.81 13.18
N VAL A 104 0.81 -1.06 12.26
CA VAL A 104 1.59 0.13 12.56
C VAL A 104 0.84 1.33 12.03
N ARG A 105 0.57 2.32 12.88
CA ARG A 105 0.07 3.63 12.43
C ARG A 105 1.19 4.65 12.54
N GLY A 106 1.41 5.39 11.47
CA GLY A 106 2.35 6.49 11.43
C GLY A 106 1.66 7.76 10.95
N GLY A 107 2.34 8.87 11.14
CA GLY A 107 1.92 10.15 10.59
C GLY A 107 3.07 10.92 9.98
N ILE A 108 2.78 11.76 9.00
CA ILE A 108 3.71 12.73 8.44
C ILE A 108 3.05 14.09 8.35
N TRP A 109 3.81 15.14 8.59
CA TRP A 109 3.40 16.52 8.42
C TRP A 109 4.60 17.33 7.91
N SER A 110 4.41 18.62 7.64
CA SER A 110 5.45 19.47 7.04
C SER A 110 6.77 19.50 7.81
N ASN A 111 6.71 19.41 9.15
CA ASN A 111 7.89 19.52 10.01
C ASN A 111 8.49 18.16 10.41
N GLY A 112 7.96 17.04 9.93
CA GLY A 112 8.57 15.74 10.17
C GLY A 112 7.62 14.55 10.19
N VAL A 113 8.05 13.50 10.89
CA VAL A 113 7.35 12.22 11.02
C VAL A 113 6.88 12.08 12.46
N VAL A 114 5.64 11.67 12.65
CA VAL A 114 5.09 11.27 13.94
C VAL A 114 5.52 9.83 14.22
N ASP A 115 6.00 9.60 15.44
CA ASP A 115 6.39 8.26 15.90
C ASP A 115 5.32 7.20 15.59
N PRO A 116 5.74 6.02 15.11
CA PRO A 116 4.82 4.94 14.83
C PRO A 116 4.20 4.36 16.11
N PHE A 117 2.89 4.12 16.07
CA PHE A 117 2.15 3.35 17.07
C PHE A 117 2.02 1.91 16.60
N PHE A 118 2.42 0.97 17.45
CA PHE A 118 2.36 -0.46 17.18
C PHE A 118 1.18 -1.10 17.90
N PHE A 119 0.40 -1.90 17.17
CA PHE A 119 -0.71 -2.67 17.70
C PHE A 119 -0.49 -4.14 17.33
N GLU A 120 -0.36 -4.99 18.35
CA GLU A 120 -0.25 -6.45 18.18
C GLU A 120 -1.62 -7.11 18.00
N ASP A 121 -2.67 -6.46 18.51
CA ASP A 121 -4.06 -6.91 18.41
C ASP A 121 -4.88 -6.06 17.43
N ASN A 122 -6.14 -6.45 17.24
CA ASN A 122 -7.10 -5.69 16.44
C ASN A 122 -7.31 -4.28 17.02
N VAL A 123 -7.19 -3.27 16.16
CA VAL A 123 -7.46 -1.87 16.53
C VAL A 123 -8.96 -1.66 16.65
N THR A 124 -9.46 -1.60 17.88
CA THR A 124 -10.84 -1.19 18.18
C THR A 124 -10.98 0.33 18.17
N SER A 125 -12.21 0.83 18.09
CA SER A 125 -12.49 2.28 18.16
C SER A 125 -11.97 2.91 19.45
N GLN A 126 -11.98 2.17 20.57
CA GLN A 126 -11.48 2.64 21.86
C GLN A 126 -9.95 2.79 21.86
N ILE A 127 -9.24 1.79 21.34
CA ILE A 127 -7.78 1.82 21.20
C ILE A 127 -7.38 2.98 20.26
N TYR A 128 -8.13 3.14 19.17
CA TYR A 128 -7.90 4.24 18.24
C TYR A 128 -8.11 5.63 18.88
N LEU A 129 -9.16 5.78 19.69
CA LEU A 129 -9.42 7.02 20.43
C LEU A 129 -8.32 7.32 21.45
N GLN A 130 -7.82 6.30 22.16
CA GLN A 130 -6.71 6.46 23.09
C GLN A 130 -5.43 6.91 22.38
N MET A 131 -5.09 6.29 21.25
CA MET A 131 -3.98 6.72 20.40
C MET A 131 -4.15 8.18 19.98
N TYR A 132 -5.33 8.59 19.50
CA TYR A 132 -5.58 9.96 19.08
C TYR A 132 -5.42 10.97 20.23
N LYS A 133 -5.88 10.63 21.43
CA LYS A 133 -5.68 11.47 22.63
C LYS A 133 -4.19 11.64 22.95
N MET A 134 -3.43 10.55 22.95
CA MET A 134 -1.98 10.59 23.17
C MET A 134 -1.28 11.46 22.11
N LEU A 135 -1.71 11.37 20.85
CA LEU A 135 -1.20 12.17 19.75
C LEU A 135 -1.52 13.67 19.95
N LYS A 136 -2.73 13.98 20.44
CA LYS A 136 -3.18 15.35 20.69
C LYS A 136 -2.43 16.02 21.85
N ASP A 137 -2.07 15.26 22.87
CA ASP A 137 -1.37 15.80 24.06
C ASP A 137 0.11 16.10 23.79
N ARG A 138 0.65 15.59 22.68
CA ARG A 138 2.02 15.88 22.22
C ARG A 138 2.08 17.24 21.52
N LYS A 139 2.49 18.26 22.28
CA LYS A 139 2.68 19.64 21.80
C LYS A 139 3.71 19.80 20.67
N GLU A 140 4.52 18.78 20.40
CA GLU A 140 5.52 18.77 19.32
C GLU A 140 4.91 18.66 17.91
N TYR A 141 3.62 18.27 17.81
CA TYR A 141 2.91 18.08 16.53
C TYR A 141 1.69 19.02 16.35
N MET A 142 1.56 20.06 17.20
CA MET A 142 0.51 21.09 17.15
C MET A 142 1.08 22.47 16.89
#